data_AF-A0AAD8HJ56-F1
#
_entry.id   AF-A0AAD8HJ56-F1
#
_cell.length_a   1.000
_cell.length_b   1.000
_cell.length_c   1.000
_cell.angle_alpha   90.00
_cell.angle_beta   90.00
_cell.angle_gamma   90.00
#
_symmetry.space_group_name_H-M   'P 1'
#
loop_
_entity.id
_entity.type
_entity.pdbx_description
1 polymer ?
#
loop_
_entity_poly.entity_id
_entity_poly.type
_entity_poly.pdbx_seq_one_letter_code
_entity_poly.pdbx_strand_id
1 'polypeptide(L)'
;MENVISLPINSDKDKRNFKLQQELVDKPGSHPFDEILYCNIGNPQSLNQQPITFFREVLALCDHPAILDKSETQGLFSADSIERAWQILDQIPGRATGAYSHSEVQHSILCRSVN
;
A
#
# COMPACT_ATOMS: atom_id res chain seq x y z
N MET A 1 21.11 -12.41 -15.83
CA MET A 1 21.80 -11.56 -14.83
C MET A 1 21.28 -10.17 -15.09
N GLU A 2 20.47 -9.63 -14.19
CA GLU A 2 19.87 -8.30 -14.36
C GLU A 2 20.98 -7.25 -14.15
N ASN A 3 21.23 -6.41 -15.15
CA ASN A 3 22.23 -5.35 -15.08
C ASN A 3 21.63 -4.13 -14.35
N VAL A 4 21.55 -4.21 -13.03
CA VAL A 4 20.86 -3.21 -12.21
C VAL A 4 21.82 -2.62 -11.18
N ILE A 5 21.76 -1.31 -10.97
CA ILE A 5 22.51 -0.63 -9.92
C ILE A 5 21.62 -0.27 -8.73
N SER A 6 22.05 -0.62 -7.51
CA SER A 6 21.37 -0.26 -6.26
C SER A 6 21.88 1.09 -5.76
N LEU A 7 21.01 2.09 -5.68
CA LEU A 7 21.38 3.44 -5.21
C LEU A 7 20.65 3.84 -3.92
N PRO A 8 21.35 4.48 -2.97
CA PRO A 8 20.71 5.06 -1.79
C PRO A 8 20.06 6.42 -2.12
N ILE A 9 18.86 6.62 -1.61
CA ILE A 9 18.04 7.83 -1.60
C ILE A 9 18.36 8.66 -0.34
N ASN A 10 18.80 9.89 -0.57
CA ASN A 10 18.95 10.98 0.40
C ASN A 10 18.86 12.28 -0.43
N SER A 11 18.45 13.40 0.15
CA SER A 11 18.15 14.65 -0.58
C SER A 11 19.20 15.05 -1.63
N ASP A 12 20.49 14.90 -1.34
CA ASP A 12 21.58 15.17 -2.27
C ASP A 12 21.77 14.09 -3.34
N LYS A 13 21.52 12.82 -2.99
CA LYS A 13 21.64 11.67 -3.87
C LYS A 13 20.43 11.52 -4.80
N ASP A 14 19.26 12.02 -4.42
CA ASP A 14 18.03 11.97 -5.22
C ASP A 14 18.17 12.79 -6.49
N LYS A 15 18.78 13.97 -6.40
CA LYS A 15 19.11 14.80 -7.56
C LYS A 15 20.06 14.09 -8.52
N ARG A 16 21.01 13.31 -7.99
CA ARG A 16 21.95 12.52 -8.80
C ARG A 16 21.22 11.34 -9.45
N ASN A 17 20.40 10.62 -8.70
CA ASN A 17 19.64 9.46 -9.20
C ASN A 17 18.69 9.88 -10.31
N PHE A 18 18.01 11.02 -10.18
CA PHE A 18 17.17 11.59 -11.22
C PHE A 18 17.94 11.90 -12.51
N LYS A 19 19.14 12.49 -12.40
CA LYS A 19 20.00 12.73 -13.57
C LYS A 19 20.42 11.43 -14.26
N LEU A 20 20.81 10.42 -13.49
CA LEU A 20 21.18 9.11 -14.04
C LEU A 20 20.00 8.43 -14.74
N GLN A 21 18.78 8.55 -14.19
CA GLN A 21 17.57 8.08 -14.86
C GLN A 21 17.34 8.80 -16.20
N GLN A 22 17.52 10.12 -16.26
CA GLN A 22 17.43 10.85 -17.52
C GLN A 22 18.50 10.42 -18.52
N GLU A 23 19.75 10.22 -18.07
CA GLU A 23 20.83 9.76 -18.95
C GLU A 23 20.57 8.36 -19.53
N LEU A 24 19.98 7.44 -18.76
CA LEU A 24 19.58 6.12 -19.26
C LEU A 24 18.52 6.21 -20.36
N VAL A 25 17.59 7.17 -20.26
CA VAL A 25 16.55 7.43 -21.26
C VAL A 25 17.14 8.11 -22.51
N ASP A 26 17.95 9.15 -22.31
CA ASP A 26 18.52 9.95 -23.40
C ASP A 26 19.61 9.20 -24.17
N LYS A 27 20.37 8.35 -23.48
CA LYS A 27 21.50 7.59 -24.04
C LYS A 27 21.45 6.12 -23.58
N PRO A 28 20.60 5.29 -24.20
CA PRO A 28 20.56 3.86 -23.92
C PRO A 28 21.94 3.22 -24.09
N GLY A 29 22.38 2.41 -23.12
CA GLY A 29 23.69 1.75 -23.13
C GLY A 29 24.90 2.62 -22.76
N SER A 30 24.68 3.86 -22.30
CA SER A 30 25.76 4.74 -21.79
C SER A 30 26.34 4.32 -20.45
N HIS A 31 25.62 3.47 -19.71
CA HIS A 31 26.00 2.94 -18.40
C HIS A 31 26.06 1.41 -18.43
N PRO A 32 26.83 0.76 -17.53
CA PRO A 32 26.90 -0.71 -17.45
C PRO A 32 25.65 -1.36 -16.82
N PHE A 33 24.58 -0.59 -16.62
CA PHE A 33 23.29 -1.00 -16.07
C PHE A 33 22.17 -0.38 -16.88
N ASP A 34 21.04 -1.08 -16.92
CA ASP A 34 19.85 -0.69 -17.69
C ASP A 34 18.79 -0.04 -16.80
N GLU A 35 18.84 -0.31 -15.49
CA GLU A 35 17.87 0.16 -14.51
C GLU A 35 18.54 0.57 -13.19
N ILE A 36 17.92 1.55 -12.52
CA ILE A 36 18.28 2.00 -11.18
C ILE A 36 17.24 1.46 -10.19
N LEU A 37 17.72 0.67 -9.22
CA LEU A 37 16.90 0.14 -8.13
C LEU A 37 17.12 0.92 -6.84
N TYR A 38 16.02 1.38 -6.27
CA TYR A 38 16.01 2.16 -5.04
C TYR A 38 15.89 1.25 -3.80
N CYS A 39 17.02 0.78 -3.28
CA CYS A 39 17.04 -0.27 -2.26
C CYS A 39 16.98 0.22 -0.80
N ASN A 40 17.05 1.53 -0.55
CA ASN A 40 17.28 2.06 0.80
C ASN A 40 16.04 2.63 1.51
N ILE A 41 14.88 2.67 0.83
CA ILE A 41 13.60 3.09 1.43
C ILE A 41 12.92 1.93 2.17
N GLY A 42 13.29 0.68 1.87
CA GLY A 42 12.58 -0.48 2.40
C GLY A 42 11.14 -0.53 1.89
N ASN A 43 10.91 -0.21 0.61
CA ASN A 43 9.62 -0.37 -0.06
C ASN A 43 9.61 -1.69 -0.85
N PRO A 44 9.26 -2.83 -0.23
CA PRO A 44 9.27 -4.12 -0.91
C PRO A 44 8.26 -4.20 -2.05
N GLN A 45 7.19 -3.39 -2.05
CA GLN A 45 6.23 -3.35 -3.15
C GLN A 45 6.82 -2.77 -4.44
N SER A 46 7.76 -1.81 -4.33
CA SER A 46 8.54 -1.34 -5.48
C SER A 46 9.44 -2.42 -6.08
N LEU A 47 9.67 -3.51 -5.35
CA LEU A 47 10.43 -4.69 -5.78
C LEU A 47 9.50 -5.87 -6.12
N ASN A 48 8.30 -5.58 -6.62
CA ASN A 48 7.31 -6.56 -7.04
C ASN A 48 6.76 -7.47 -5.92
N GLN A 49 6.93 -7.10 -4.65
CA GLN A 49 6.20 -7.77 -3.58
C GLN A 49 4.69 -7.57 -3.80
N GLN A 50 3.97 -8.68 -4.00
CA GLN A 50 2.52 -8.63 -4.13
C GLN A 50 1.89 -8.11 -2.84
N PRO A 51 0.91 -7.20 -2.93
CA PRO A 51 0.15 -6.78 -1.77
C PRO A 51 -0.52 -7.97 -1.09
N ILE A 52 -0.60 -7.95 0.24
CA ILE A 52 -1.32 -8.97 0.99
C ILE A 52 -2.81 -8.79 0.72
N THR A 53 -3.42 -9.79 0.09
CA THR A 53 -4.81 -9.76 -0.39
C THR A 53 -5.81 -9.41 0.72
N PHE A 54 -5.71 -10.06 1.87
CA PHE A 54 -6.61 -9.83 3.01
C PHE A 54 -6.71 -8.34 3.41
N PHE A 55 -5.59 -7.62 3.48
CA PHE A 55 -5.60 -6.21 3.85
C PHE A 55 -6.22 -5.34 2.75
N ARG A 56 -5.99 -5.67 1.48
CA ARG A 56 -6.59 -4.96 0.35
C ARG A 56 -8.11 -5.16 0.31
N GLU A 57 -8.56 -6.39 0.52
CA GLU A 57 -9.98 -6.74 0.56
C GLU A 57 -10.72 -5.99 1.68
N VAL A 58 -10.20 -6.03 2.90
CA VAL A 58 -10.81 -5.33 4.05
C VAL A 58 -10.87 -3.82 3.81
N LEU A 59 -9.79 -3.21 3.33
CA LEU A 59 -9.76 -1.76 3.05
C LEU A 59 -10.77 -1.37 1.97
N ALA A 60 -10.85 -2.13 0.87
CA ALA A 60 -11.80 -1.86 -0.20
C ALA A 60 -13.26 -1.92 0.28
N LEU A 61 -13.58 -2.89 1.15
CA LEU A 61 -14.91 -3.04 1.74
C LEU A 61 -15.23 -1.90 2.73
N CYS A 62 -14.25 -1.43 3.50
CA CYS A 62 -14.43 -0.28 4.39
C CYS A 62 -14.57 1.05 3.64
N ASP A 63 -13.86 1.23 2.53
CA ASP A 63 -13.93 2.44 1.71
C ASP A 63 -15.23 2.52 0.89
N HIS A 64 -15.80 1.37 0.51
CA HIS A 64 -17.07 1.30 -0.19
C HIS A 64 -18.08 0.38 0.52
N PRO A 65 -18.65 0.78 1.67
CA PRO A 65 -19.49 -0.12 2.47
C PRO A 65 -20.76 -0.60 1.75
N ALA A 66 -21.25 0.15 0.75
CA ALA A 66 -22.44 -0.24 -0.03
C ALA A 66 -22.26 -1.52 -0.85
N ILE A 67 -21.02 -1.99 -1.09
CA ILE A 67 -20.82 -3.29 -1.72
C ILE A 67 -21.00 -4.45 -0.74
N LEU A 68 -20.94 -4.24 0.57
CA LEU A 68 -21.18 -5.32 1.54
C LEU A 68 -22.61 -5.89 1.47
N ASP A 69 -23.58 -5.09 1.02
CA ASP A 69 -24.99 -5.50 0.90
C ASP A 69 -25.30 -6.25 -0.41
N LYS A 70 -24.32 -6.35 -1.32
CA LYS A 70 -24.49 -7.00 -2.62
C LYS A 70 -24.28 -8.52 -2.50
N SER A 71 -25.13 -9.31 -3.16
CA SER A 71 -25.04 -10.77 -3.12
C SER A 71 -23.77 -11.29 -3.80
N GLU A 72 -23.24 -10.54 -4.78
CA GLU A 72 -22.02 -10.87 -5.51
C GLU A 72 -20.76 -10.79 -4.63
N THR A 73 -20.81 -10.03 -3.54
CA THR A 73 -19.65 -9.78 -2.66
C THR A 73 -19.12 -11.05 -2.03
N GLN A 74 -19.99 -12.02 -1.72
CA GLN A 74 -19.57 -13.32 -1.19
C GLN A 74 -18.77 -14.16 -2.20
N GLY A 75 -18.89 -13.88 -3.50
CA GLY A 75 -18.10 -14.53 -4.55
C GLY A 75 -16.80 -13.80 -4.89
N LEU A 76 -16.69 -12.52 -4.51
CA LEU A 76 -15.56 -11.65 -4.88
C LEU A 76 -14.53 -11.46 -3.76
N PHE A 77 -14.96 -11.59 -2.50
CA PHE A 77 -14.13 -11.36 -1.33
C PHE A 77 -14.13 -12.57 -0.41
N SER A 78 -13.04 -12.77 0.33
CA SER A 78 -13.00 -13.81 1.35
C SER A 78 -14.01 -13.55 2.48
N ALA A 79 -14.57 -14.63 3.04
CA ALA A 79 -15.52 -14.52 4.16
C ALA A 79 -14.90 -13.78 5.36
N ASP A 80 -13.63 -14.06 5.66
CA ASP A 80 -12.88 -13.43 6.74
C ASP A 80 -12.72 -11.91 6.51
N SER A 81 -12.49 -11.47 5.28
CA SER A 81 -12.38 -10.05 4.95
C SER A 81 -13.73 -9.33 5.05
N ILE A 82 -14.82 -9.97 4.65
CA ILE A 82 -16.19 -9.45 4.82
C ILE A 82 -16.52 -9.29 6.30
N GLU A 83 -16.29 -10.33 7.10
CA GLU A 83 -16.52 -10.29 8.55
C GLU A 83 -15.66 -9.18 9.20
N ARG A 84 -14.39 -9.10 8.83
CA ARG A 84 -13.48 -8.09 9.39
C ARG A 84 -13.90 -6.67 9.02
N ALA A 85 -14.38 -6.44 7.79
CA ALA A 85 -14.87 -5.14 7.36
C ALA A 85 -16.10 -4.70 8.17
N TRP A 86 -17.05 -5.60 8.42
CA TRP A 86 -18.21 -5.34 9.29
C TRP A 86 -17.78 -4.97 10.71
N GLN A 87 -16.87 -5.75 11.31
CA GLN A 87 -16.35 -5.47 12.65
C GLN A 87 -15.72 -4.08 12.74
N ILE A 88 -14.99 -3.64 11.71
CA ILE A 88 -14.36 -2.31 11.68
C ILE A 88 -15.41 -1.22 11.54
N LEU A 89 -16.34 -1.36 10.60
CA LEU A 89 -17.38 -0.36 10.35
C LEU A 89 -18.28 -0.14 11.56
N ASP A 90 -18.64 -1.21 12.29
CA ASP A 90 -19.48 -1.13 13.49
C ASP A 90 -18.80 -0.40 14.66
N GLN A 91 -17.47 -0.28 14.61
CA GLN A 91 -16.68 0.48 15.58
C GLN A 91 -16.53 1.97 15.20
N ILE A 92 -17.03 2.38 14.03
CA ILE A 92 -16.99 3.75 13.53
C ILE A 92 -18.39 4.36 13.69
N PRO A 93 -18.55 5.46 14.46
CA PRO A 93 -19.83 6.14 14.58
C PRO A 93 -20.41 6.51 13.21
N GLY A 94 -21.65 6.10 12.95
CA GLY A 94 -22.33 6.32 11.68
C GLY A 94 -21.74 5.57 10.47
N ARG A 95 -20.82 4.61 10.69
CA ARG A 95 -20.09 3.86 9.64
C ARG A 95 -19.43 4.78 8.61
N ALA A 96 -19.10 6.01 9.01
CA ALA A 96 -18.55 7.04 8.13
C ALA A 96 -17.02 7.02 8.15
N THR A 97 -16.42 6.29 7.21
CA THR A 97 -14.95 6.12 7.09
C THR A 97 -14.21 7.38 6.63
N GLY A 98 -14.93 8.41 6.13
CA GLY A 98 -14.36 9.68 5.69
C GLY A 98 -14.52 10.85 6.66
N ALA A 99 -15.15 10.65 7.83
CA ALA A 99 -15.31 11.70 8.83
C ALA A 99 -14.02 11.85 9.66
N TYR A 100 -13.77 13.06 10.18
CA TYR A 100 -12.67 13.25 11.13
C TYR A 100 -12.87 12.37 12.36
N SER A 101 -11.85 11.58 12.70
CA SER A 101 -11.80 10.90 13.98
C SER A 101 -11.42 11.86 15.09
N HIS A 102 -11.68 11.49 16.35
CA HIS A 102 -11.01 12.16 17.46
C HIS A 102 -9.48 12.10 17.27
N SER A 103 -8.78 13.14 17.72
CA SER A 103 -7.35 13.37 17.49
C SER A 103 -6.44 12.29 18.07
N GLU A 104 -6.97 11.51 19.01
CA GLU A 104 -6.44 10.21 19.41
C GLU A 104 -7.05 9.20 18.44
N VAL A 105 -6.25 8.68 17.50
CA VAL A 105 -6.58 7.60 16.55
C VAL A 105 -7.76 6.75 17.04
N GLN A 106 -8.82 6.61 16.24
CA GLN A 106 -10.07 5.90 16.56
C GLN A 106 -9.82 4.78 17.59
N HIS A 107 -10.22 5.02 18.84
CA HIS A 107 -9.84 4.24 20.03
C HIS A 107 -10.06 2.72 19.86
N SER A 108 -11.01 2.34 19.02
CA SER A 108 -11.37 0.97 18.66
C SER A 108 -10.38 0.26 17.70
N ILE A 109 -9.67 1.00 16.85
CA ILE A 109 -8.60 0.45 15.99
C ILE A 109 -7.35 0.15 16.83
N LEU A 110 -7.13 0.90 17.92
CA LEU A 110 -5.94 0.79 18.76
C LEU A 110 -6.01 -0.39 19.77
N CYS A 111 -7.21 -0.79 20.20
CA CYS A 111 -7.38 -1.75 21.30
C CYS A 111 -8.15 -3.01 20.88
N ARG A 112 -7.43 -4.04 20.44
CA ARG A 112 -7.82 -5.41 20.84
C ARG A 112 -7.24 -5.62 22.23
N SER A 113 -8.08 -5.49 23.27
CA SER A 113 -7.77 -6.14 24.54
C SER A 113 -7.65 -7.62 24.23
N VAL A 114 -6.42 -8.14 24.29
CA VAL A 114 -6.16 -9.58 24.29
C VAL A 114 -6.79 -10.08 25.59
N ASN A 115 -7.95 -10.73 25.49
CA ASN A 115 -8.48 -11.57 26.57
C ASN A 115 -7.87 -12.96 26.45
#